data_AF-A0A170PG03-F1
#
_entry.id   AF-A0A170PG03-F1
#
_cell.length_a   1.000
_cell.length_b   1.000
_cell.length_c   1.000
_cell.angle_alpha   90.00
_cell.angle_beta   90.00
_cell.angle_gamma   90.00
#
_symmetry.space_group_name_H-M   'P 1'
#
loop_
_entity.id
_entity.type
_entity.pdbx_description
1 polymer ?
#
loop_
_entity_poly.entity_id
_entity_poly.type
_entity_poly.pdbx_seq_one_letter_code
_entity_poly.pdbx_strand_id
1 'polypeptide(L)' 'MNTEIFDPNDDLRPEYDLASLLKGGARGKYAAAFAHGTNLVLLAPDVAAAFPTEEAVNEALRLVMRLAELPVSPVGTR' A
#
# COMPACT_ATOMS: atom_id res chain seq x y z
N MET A 1 -35.23 -0.46 -6.98
CA MET A 1 -34.59 -0.34 -8.31
C MET A 1 -33.60 0.81 -8.18
N ASN A 2 -32.30 0.53 -8.24
CA ASN A 2 -31.27 1.55 -8.11
C ASN A 2 -31.11 2.22 -9.47
N THR A 3 -31.62 3.44 -9.61
CA THR A 3 -31.41 4.27 -10.79
C THR A 3 -30.00 4.82 -10.74
N GLU A 4 -29.11 4.26 -11.56
CA GLU A 4 -27.80 4.86 -11.85
C GLU A 4 -28.04 6.22 -12.48
N ILE A 5 -27.58 7.28 -11.81
CA ILE A 5 -27.63 8.65 -12.30
C ILE A 5 -26.50 8.75 -13.33
N PHE A 6 -26.83 8.60 -14.60
CA PHE A 6 -25.92 8.89 -15.70
C PHE A 6 -25.72 10.42 -15.76
N ASP A 7 -24.61 10.91 -15.22
CA ASP A 7 -24.18 12.30 -15.39
C ASP A 7 -23.43 12.41 -16.73
N PRO A 8 -23.98 13.10 -17.74
CA PRO A 8 -23.31 13.28 -19.03
C PRO A 8 -22.01 14.10 -18.95
N ASN A 9 -21.65 14.65 -17.78
CA ASN A 9 -20.34 15.27 -17.52
C ASN A 9 -19.33 14.34 -16.83
N ASP A 10 -19.68 13.08 -16.57
CA ASP A 10 -18.73 12.08 -16.04
C ASP A 10 -17.78 11.53 -17.13
N ASP A 11 -17.95 11.99 -18.38
CA ASP A 11 -17.04 11.70 -19.47
C ASP A 11 -15.71 12.46 -19.33
N LEU A 12 -14.61 11.78 -19.67
CA LEU A 12 -13.29 12.39 -19.75
C LEU A 12 -13.32 13.57 -20.74
N ARG A 13 -12.70 14.69 -20.36
CA ARG A 13 -12.59 15.83 -21.28
C ARG A 13 -11.79 15.41 -22.53
N PRO A 14 -12.07 16.00 -23.71
CA PRO A 14 -11.39 15.65 -24.95
C PRO A 14 -9.86 15.77 -24.89
N GLU A 15 -9.32 16.64 -24.02
CA GLU A 15 -7.88 16.79 -23.80
C GLU A 15 -7.25 15.60 -23.06
N TYR A 16 -8.05 14.75 -22.41
CA TYR A 16 -7.64 13.54 -21.69
C TYR A 16 -7.85 12.26 -22.51
N ASP A 17 -7.46 12.28 -23.79
CA ASP A 17 -7.39 11.05 -24.58
C ASP A 17 -6.25 10.15 -24.08
N LEU A 18 -6.60 9.17 -23.25
CA LEU A 18 -5.65 8.21 -22.68
C LEU A 18 -4.89 7.42 -23.75
N ALA A 19 -5.46 7.21 -24.95
CA ALA A 19 -4.79 6.48 -26.03
C ALA A 19 -3.62 7.27 -26.62
N SER A 20 -3.75 8.59 -26.72
CA SER A 20 -2.65 9.48 -27.16
C SER A 20 -1.70 9.83 -26.01
N LEU A 21 -2.22 10.09 -24.81
CA LEU A 21 -1.42 10.50 -23.64
C LEU A 21 -0.54 9.37 -23.09
N LEU A 22 -1.01 8.12 -23.15
CA LEU A 22 -0.26 6.94 -22.67
C LEU A 22 0.36 6.14 -23.82
N LYS A 23 0.63 6.78 -24.97
CA LYS A 23 1.28 6.13 -26.10
C LYS A 23 2.71 5.71 -25.71
N GLY A 24 2.90 4.41 -25.48
CA GLY A 24 4.14 3.84 -24.94
C GLY A 24 4.17 3.70 -23.40
N GLY A 25 3.06 4.00 -22.73
CA GLY A 25 2.87 3.73 -21.32
C GLY A 25 2.89 2.24 -21.03
N ALA A 26 3.80 1.80 -20.15
CA ALA A 26 3.86 0.42 -19.70
C ALA A 26 2.82 0.17 -18.59
N ARG A 27 1.86 -0.73 -18.84
CA ARG A 27 0.91 -1.17 -17.82
C ARG A 27 1.67 -1.83 -16.67
N GLY A 28 1.39 -1.41 -15.44
CA GLY A 28 2.02 -1.99 -14.25
C GLY A 28 3.49 -1.60 -14.04
N LYS A 29 3.98 -0.50 -14.65
CA LYS A 29 5.35 0.02 -14.45
C LYS A 29 5.82 0.06 -13.00
N TYR A 30 4.90 0.31 -12.06
CA TYR A 30 5.17 0.34 -10.62
C TYR A 30 4.45 -0.76 -9.83
N ALA A 31 3.77 -1.69 -10.51
CA ALA A 31 3.01 -2.75 -9.84
C ALA A 31 3.92 -3.69 -9.05
N ALA A 32 5.12 -4.00 -9.58
CA ALA A 32 6.12 -4.77 -8.85
C ALA A 32 6.60 -4.03 -7.60
N ALA A 33 6.99 -2.75 -7.72
CA ALA A 33 7.42 -1.93 -6.59
C ALA A 33 6.33 -1.80 -5.50
N PHE A 34 5.07 -1.72 -5.91
CA PHE A 34 3.92 -1.74 -5.00
C PHE A 34 3.73 -3.12 -4.34
N ALA A 35 3.92 -4.23 -5.06
CA ALA A 35 3.84 -5.57 -4.50
C ALA A 35 4.99 -5.89 -3.52
N HIS A 36 6.17 -5.31 -3.74
CA HIS A 36 7.29 -5.37 -2.79
C HIS A 36 7.08 -4.44 -1.57
N GLY A 37 6.15 -3.48 -1.69
CA GLY A 37 5.87 -2.48 -0.68
C GLY A 37 4.61 -2.81 0.14
N THR A 38 4.84 -3.15 1.40
CA THR A 38 3.88 -3.17 2.51
C THR A 38 3.10 -4.49 2.71
N ASN A 39 3.71 -5.40 3.47
CA ASN A 39 2.94 -6.41 4.19
C ASN A 39 2.24 -5.71 5.37
N LEU A 40 1.12 -5.02 5.09
CA LEU A 40 0.37 -4.27 6.11
C LEU A 40 -0.31 -5.23 7.08
N VAL A 41 0.02 -5.10 8.36
CA VAL A 41 -0.63 -5.83 9.44
C VAL A 41 -1.51 -4.86 10.21
N LEU A 42 -2.81 -5.14 10.28
CA LEU A 42 -3.74 -4.36 11.08
C LEU A 42 -3.48 -4.62 12.58
N LEU A 43 -3.15 -3.57 13.33
CA LEU A 43 -3.00 -3.63 14.78
C LEU A 43 -4.36 -3.62 15.47
N ALA A 44 -4.45 -4.24 16.63
CA ALA A 44 -5.60 -4.09 17.51
C ALA A 44 -5.74 -2.62 17.99
N PRO A 45 -6.97 -2.12 18.27
CA PRO A 45 -7.19 -0.70 18.57
C PRO A 45 -6.43 -0.16 19.78
N ASP A 46 -6.27 -0.98 20.81
CA ASP A 46 -5.50 -0.68 22.02
C ASP A 46 -3.99 -0.57 21.73
N VAL A 47 -3.45 -1.47 20.90
CA VAL A 47 -2.05 -1.44 20.47
C VAL A 47 -1.79 -0.22 19.58
N ALA A 48 -2.70 0.09 18.67
CA ALA A 48 -2.61 1.30 17.83
C ALA A 48 -2.67 2.60 18.65
N ALA A 49 -3.45 2.62 19.73
CA ALA A 49 -3.50 3.77 20.64
C ALA A 49 -2.21 3.93 21.45
N ALA A 50 -1.56 2.81 21.83
CA ALA A 50 -0.29 2.83 22.55
C ALA A 50 0.92 3.17 21.66
N PHE A 51 0.86 2.83 20.37
CA PHE A 51 1.93 3.05 19.40
C PHE A 51 1.43 3.84 18.18
N PRO A 52 1.48 5.19 18.24
CA PRO A 52 0.94 6.04 17.18
C PRO A 52 1.70 6.01 15.86
N THR A 53 2.94 5.48 15.83
CA THR A 53 3.79 5.45 14.64
C THR A 53 4.39 4.07 14.39
N GLU A 54 4.68 3.78 13.12
CA GLU A 54 5.29 2.51 12.71
C GLU A 54 6.70 2.32 13.28
N GLU A 55 7.46 3.40 13.45
CA GLU A 55 8.80 3.36 14.05
C GLU A 55 8.72 2.90 15.51
N ALA A 56 7.73 3.40 16.27
CA ALA A 56 7.53 3.02 17.66
C ALA A 56 7.19 1.53 17.81
N VAL A 57 6.32 1.01 16.95
CA VAL A 57 5.98 -0.43 16.91
C VAL A 57 7.22 -1.26 16.56
N ASN A 58 7.92 -0.88 15.50
CA ASN A 58 9.05 -1.64 14.98
C ASN A 58 10.23 -1.67 15.97
N GLU A 59 10.52 -0.57 16.66
CA GLU A 59 11.57 -0.55 17.69
C GLU A 59 11.21 -1.41 18.90
N ALA A 60 9.95 -1.37 19.35
CA ALA A 60 9.48 -2.25 20.43
C ALA A 60 9.61 -3.73 20.05
N LEU A 61 9.17 -4.10 18.85
CA LEU A 61 9.28 -5.49 18.37
C LEU A 61 10.74 -5.93 18.21
N ARG A 62 11.63 -5.05 17.70
CA ARG A 62 13.07 -5.33 17.62
C ARG A 62 13.69 -5.59 18.99
N LEU A 63 13.28 -4.85 20.02
CA LEU A 63 13.71 -5.10 21.40
C LEU A 63 13.24 -6.48 21.89
N VAL A 64 11.98 -6.84 21.64
CA VAL A 64 11.46 -8.17 21.98
C VAL A 64 12.22 -9.28 21.26
N MET A 65 12.52 -9.11 19.97
CA MET A 65 13.30 -10.10 19.20
C MET A 65 14.70 -10.30 19.80
N ARG A 66 15.36 -9.23 20.25
CA ARG A 66 16.67 -9.30 20.93
C ARG A 66 16.58 -10.00 22.28
N LEU A 67 15.54 -9.73 23.06
CA LEU A 67 15.37 -10.31 24.40
C LEU A 67 14.98 -11.79 24.34
N ALA A 68 14.20 -12.18 23.33
CA ALA A 68 13.69 -13.54 23.16
C ALA A 68 14.54 -14.41 22.22
N GLU A 69 15.69 -13.90 21.75
CA GLU A 69 16.59 -14.57 20.80
C GLU A 69 15.87 -15.13 19.56
N LEU A 70 14.87 -14.39 19.06
CA LEU A 70 14.06 -14.85 17.94
C LEU A 70 14.89 -14.84 16.64
N PRO A 71 14.78 -15.87 15.79
CA PRO A 71 15.50 -15.91 14.53
C PRO A 71 15.00 -14.79 13.61
N VAL A 72 15.86 -13.81 13.35
CA VAL A 72 15.62 -12.79 12.33
C VAL A 72 15.86 -13.45 10.98
N SER A 73 14.79 -13.90 10.33
CA SER A 73 14.88 -14.36 8.94
C SER A 73 15.19 -13.15 8.05
N PRO A 74 16.24 -13.19 7.21
CA PRO A 74 16.49 -12.11 6.27
C PRO A 74 15.27 -12.01 5.34
N VAL A 75 14.66 -10.82 5.30
CA VAL A 75 13.58 -10.50 4.35
C VAL A 75 14.07 -10.89 2.95
N GLY A 76 13.32 -11.78 2.30
CA GLY A 76 13.73 -12.46 1.08
C GLY A 76 14.10 -11.49 -0.04
N THR A 77 15.37 -11.52 -0.44
CA THR A 77 15.85 -10.97 -1.71
C THR A 77 15.36 -11.89 -2.83
N ARG A 78 14.22 -11.55 -3.45
CA ARG A 78 13.81 -12.07 -4.76
C ARG A 78 13.13 -10.97 -5.56
#